data_AF-A0A256W5L9-F1
#
_entry.id   AF-A0A256W5L9-F1
#
_cell.length_a   1.000
_cell.length_b   1.000
_cell.length_c   1.000
_cell.angle_alpha   90.00
_cell.angle_beta   90.00
_cell.angle_gamma   90.00
#
_symmetry.space_group_name_H-M   'P 1'
#
loop_
_entity.id
_entity.type
_entity.pdbx_description
1 polymer ?
#
loop_
_entity_poly.entity_id
_entity_poly.type
_entity_poly.pdbx_seq_one_letter_code
_entity_poly.pdbx_strand_id
1 'polypeptide(L)' 'MCQSCGMPLKKDPENGGTNTDGSVNTNYCSHCYQNGLFTFEGNVSDFQEFCHQK' A
#
# COMPACT_ATOMS: atom_id res chain seq x y z
N MET A 1 -9.57 -2.04 2.64
CA MET A 1 -9.10 -2.11 1.24
C MET A 1 -7.93 -1.16 1.14
N CYS A 2 -6.84 -1.54 0.47
CA CYS A 2 -5.71 -0.65 0.24
C CYS A 2 -6.20 0.54 -0.60
N GLN A 3 -5.98 1.77 -0.14
CA GLN A 3 -6.39 2.98 -0.85
C GLN A 3 -5.56 3.27 -2.10
N SER A 4 -4.43 2.57 -2.25
CA SER A 4 -3.50 2.74 -3.35
C SER A 4 -3.80 1.77 -4.49
N CYS A 5 -3.91 0.47 -4.19
CA CYS A 5 -4.10 -0.58 -5.21
C CYS A 5 -5.48 -1.25 -5.19
N GLY A 6 -6.36 -0.87 -4.26
CA GLY A 6 -7.66 -1.54 -4.09
C GLY A 6 -7.58 -2.96 -3.49
N MET A 7 -6.39 -3.48 -3.19
CA MET A 7 -6.24 -4.84 -2.66
C MET A 7 -6.88 -4.98 -1.26
N PRO A 8 -7.65 -6.05 -0.99
CA PRO A 8 -8.13 -6.31 0.35
C PRO A 8 -6.95 -6.59 1.29
N LEU A 9 -6.77 -5.78 2.35
CA LEU A 9 -5.67 -5.95 3.32
C LEU A 9 -5.72 -7.29 4.05
N LYS A 10 -6.89 -7.92 4.14
CA LYS A 10 -7.03 -9.30 4.65
C LYS A 10 -6.34 -10.35 3.78
N LYS A 11 -6.06 -10.05 2.51
CA LYS A 11 -5.30 -10.90 1.60
C LYS A 11 -3.80 -10.57 1.62
N ASP A 12 -3.41 -9.50 2.30
CA ASP A 12 -2.02 -9.10 2.44
C ASP A 12 -1.35 -10.00 3.50
N PRO A 13 -0.20 -10.61 3.21
CA PRO A 13 0.48 -11.49 4.17
C PRO A 13 0.91 -10.75 5.45
N GLU A 14 1.16 -9.45 5.35
CA GLU A 14 1.54 -8.59 6.48
C GLU A 14 0.34 -7.86 7.11
N ASN A 15 -0.89 -8.16 6.66
CA ASN A 15 -2.15 -7.54 7.09
C ASN A 15 -2.20 -6.00 6.93
N GLY A 16 -1.33 -5.41 6.12
CA GLY A 16 -1.18 -3.97 6.00
C GLY A 16 0.26 -3.52 5.84
N GLY A 17 0.43 -2.28 5.40
CA GLY A 17 1.73 -1.62 5.32
C GLY A 17 2.30 -1.30 6.70
N THR A 18 3.52 -0.79 6.74
CA THR A 18 4.17 -0.33 7.98
C THR A 18 4.41 1.16 7.95
N ASN A 19 4.09 1.84 9.05
CA ASN A 19 4.42 3.24 9.27
C ASN A 19 5.89 3.39 9.71
N THR A 20 6.39 4.63 9.75
CA THR A 20 7.77 4.93 10.14
C THR A 20 8.08 4.53 11.58
N ASP A 21 7.06 4.50 12.46
CA ASP A 21 7.16 4.06 13.85
C ASP A 21 7.07 2.52 14.01
N GLY A 22 6.85 1.78 12.93
CA GLY A 22 6.68 0.33 12.94
C GLY A 22 5.25 -0.15 13.20
N SER A 23 4.29 0.75 13.44
CA SER A 23 2.87 0.38 13.51
C SER A 23 2.32 -0.06 12.15
N VAL A 24 1.32 -0.93 12.17
CA VAL A 24 0.64 -1.43 10.96
C VAL A 24 -0.33 -0.36 10.44
N ASN A 25 -0.22 -0.09 9.14
CA ASN A 25 -1.10 0.79 8.40
C ASN A 25 -2.26 -0.02 7.81
N THR A 26 -3.49 0.33 8.20
CA THR A 26 -4.72 -0.31 7.72
C THR A 26 -5.38 0.42 6.54
N ASN A 27 -4.71 1.43 5.99
CA ASN A 27 -5.12 2.12 4.77
C ASN A 27 -4.36 1.61 3.54
N TYR A 28 -3.14 1.10 3.72
CA TYR A 28 -2.27 0.63 2.63
C TYR A 28 -1.80 -0.79 2.88
N CYS A 29 -1.56 -1.59 1.83
CA CYS A 29 -0.97 -2.93 1.98
C CYS A 29 0.56 -2.85 2.01
N SER A 30 1.22 -3.92 2.46
CA SER A 30 2.68 -3.95 2.53
C SER A 30 3.36 -3.87 1.17
N HIS A 31 2.66 -4.19 0.09
CA HIS A 31 3.20 -3.97 -1.25
C HIS A 31 3.23 -2.51 -1.67
N CYS A 32 2.37 -1.65 -1.11
CA CYS A 32 2.27 -0.24 -1.50
C CYS A 32 2.97 0.70 -0.52
N TYR A 33 3.06 0.32 0.75
CA TYR A 33 3.53 1.20 1.82
C TYR A 33 4.32 0.43 2.87
N GLN A 34 5.60 0.76 3.03
CA GLN A 34 6.50 0.12 3.99
C GLN A 34 7.39 1.16 4.65
N ASN A 35 7.60 0.99 5.96
CA ASN A 35 8.46 1.86 6.78
C ASN A 35 8.13 3.37 6.65
N GLY A 36 6.85 3.71 6.48
CA GLY A 36 6.42 5.10 6.34
C GLY A 36 6.55 5.68 4.94
N LEU A 37 7.02 4.88 3.98
CA LEU A 37 7.28 5.29 2.61
C LEU A 37 6.44 4.48 1.63
N PHE A 38 5.96 5.13 0.59
CA PHE A 38 5.36 4.41 -0.52
C PHE A 38 6.46 3.70 -1.32
N THR A 39 6.22 2.43 -1.65
CA THR A 39 7.14 1.61 -2.45
C THR A 39 7.20 2.04 -3.91
N PHE A 40 6.35 3.00 -4.30
CA PHE A 40 6.31 3.62 -5.61
C PHE A 40 6.63 5.10 -5.50
N GLU A 41 7.62 5.53 -6.30
CA GLU A 41 8.04 6.91 -6.41
C GLU A 41 7.29 7.58 -7.58
N GLY A 42 6.12 8.16 -7.29
CA GLY A 42 5.28 8.84 -8.28
C GLY A 42 4.04 9.45 -7.63
N ASN A 43 3.15 10.08 -8.42
CA ASN A 43 1.90 10.56 -7.87
C ASN A 43 0.96 9.39 -7.53
N VAL A 44 0.07 9.60 -6.55
CA VAL A 44 -0.97 8.62 -6.19
C VAL A 44 -1.81 8.21 -7.41
N SER A 45 -2.04 9.13 -8.35
CA SER A 45 -2.75 8.84 -9.61
C SER A 45 -2.01 7.84 -10.51
N ASP A 46 -0.69 7.98 -10.66
CA ASP A 46 0.12 7.05 -11.46
C ASP A 46 0.17 5.66 -10.82
N PHE A 47 0.16 5.60 -9.48
CA PHE A 47 0.12 4.35 -8.74
C PHE A 47 -1.19 3.59 -8.93
N GLN A 48 -2.32 4.31 -8.94
CA GLN A 48 -3.63 3.72 -9.19
C GLN A 48 -3.68 3.10 -10.58
N GLU A 49 -3.16 3.77 -11.62
CA GLU A 49 -3.06 3.19 -12.96
C GLU A 49 -2.18 1.94 -13.01
N PHE A 50 -1.01 1.98 -12.36
CA PHE A 50 -0.12 0.83 -12.29
C PHE A 50 -0.77 -0.41 -11.66
N CYS A 51 -1.57 -0.21 -10.61
CA CYS A 51 -2.28 -1.30 -9.94
C CYS A 51 -3.56 -1.75 -10.66
N HIS A 52 -4.25 -0.86 -11.38
CA HIS A 52 -5.43 -1.21 -12.17
C HIS A 52 -5.11 -1.95 -13.48
N GLN A 53 -3.88 -1.82 -14.00
CA GLN A 53 -3.42 -2.51 -15.21
C GLN A 53 -2.75 -3.88 -14.95
N LYS A 54 -2.62 -4.33 -13.68
CA LYS A 54 -2.04 -5.64 -13.33
C LYS A 54 -3.06 -6.69 -12.91
#